data_AF-A0A7W0AA58-F1
#
_entry.id   AF-A0A7W0AA58-F1
#
_cell.length_a   1.000
_cell.length_b   1.000
_cell.length_c   1.000
_cell.angle_alpha   90.00
_cell.angle_beta   90.00
_cell.angle_gamma   90.00
#
_symmetry.space_group_name_H-M   'P 1'
#
loop_
_entity.id
_entity.type
_entity.pdbx_description
1 polymer ?
#
loop_
_entity_poly.entity_id
_entity_poly.type
_entity_poly.pdbx_seq_one_letter_code
_entity_poly.pdbx_strand_id
1 'polypeptide(L)'
;MTNFVELFKSAMLARESIGIVLLFMCAIGIMLNRGFFRDVWNDHSRFWRLMARIGAVLALTTLAWVSLFDDWLQLVAEPYRLSMPWDYQRVVYDPVEPEIRAVGSVLLVAMLTVLACLFARHVGGYLLQLGTLALSALIWMPLFIMNQRLNAMVVQGAEASNTLPEVLGLSAFWVLRMGLGALTIGATLMTGMMLIALVATLLLDLLRLREQRITHEADGFFSELGRRADQREDVSLKAIWRPIERPL
;
A
#
# COMPACT_ATOMS: atom_id res chain seq x y z
N MET A 1 21.56 -35.00 6.87
CA MET A 1 21.26 -34.62 5.46
C MET A 1 19.80 -34.23 5.41
N THR A 2 19.50 -32.93 5.40
CA THR A 2 18.14 -32.42 5.21
C THR A 2 17.68 -32.81 3.80
N ASN A 3 16.61 -33.60 3.69
CA ASN A 3 16.04 -33.97 2.40
C ASN A 3 15.67 -32.68 1.63
N PHE A 4 15.94 -32.65 0.32
CA PHE A 4 15.65 -31.49 -0.54
C PHE A 4 14.19 -30.99 -0.42
N VAL A 5 13.25 -31.92 -0.16
CA VAL A 5 11.84 -31.65 0.14
C VAL A 5 11.67 -30.80 1.42
N GLU A 6 12.38 -31.13 2.50
CA GLU A 6 12.34 -30.39 3.77
C GLU A 6 12.94 -28.99 3.62
N LEU A 7 14.04 -28.87 2.85
CA LEU A 7 14.64 -27.57 2.55
C LEU A 7 13.65 -26.67 1.80
N PHE A 8 12.95 -27.20 0.79
CA PHE A 8 11.97 -26.43 0.02
C PHE A 8 10.76 -26.02 0.86
N LYS A 9 10.24 -26.92 1.71
CA LYS A 9 9.18 -26.60 2.67
C LYS A 9 9.63 -25.50 3.64
N SER A 10 10.84 -25.59 4.19
CA SER A 10 11.37 -24.56 5.10
C SER A 10 11.51 -23.19 4.42
N ALA A 11 11.92 -23.15 3.15
CA ALA A 11 12.04 -21.91 2.39
C ALA A 11 10.68 -21.29 2.07
N MET A 12 9.67 -22.12 1.78
CA MET A 12 8.30 -21.66 1.54
C MET A 12 7.61 -21.16 2.82
N LEU A 13 7.93 -21.76 3.96
CA LEU A 13 7.37 -21.37 5.25
C LEU A 13 8.17 -20.24 5.93
N ALA A 14 9.34 -19.88 5.38
CA ALA A 14 10.19 -18.82 5.92
C ALA A 14 9.46 -17.47 5.91
N ARG A 15 9.46 -16.79 7.06
CA ARG A 15 8.83 -15.47 7.26
C ARG A 15 9.40 -14.39 6.32
N GLU A 16 10.65 -14.57 5.91
CA GLU A 16 11.43 -13.65 5.05
C GLU A 16 10.86 -13.48 3.64
N SER A 17 10.12 -14.46 3.11
CA SER A 17 9.71 -14.46 1.70
C SER A 17 8.72 -13.36 1.35
N ILE A 18 7.87 -12.93 2.30
CA ILE A 18 6.97 -11.79 2.12
C ILE A 18 7.77 -10.49 1.97
N GLY A 19 8.85 -10.34 2.74
CA GLY A 19 9.75 -9.18 2.69
C GLY A 19 10.35 -8.95 1.31
N ILE A 20 10.77 -10.04 0.65
CA ILE A 20 11.30 -10.00 -0.73
C ILE A 20 10.23 -9.51 -1.70
N VAL A 21 8.99 -9.98 -1.58
CA VAL A 21 7.88 -9.56 -2.43
C VAL A 21 7.57 -8.08 -2.23
N LEU A 22 7.55 -7.61 -0.98
CA LEU A 22 7.35 -6.19 -0.67
C LEU A 22 8.46 -5.31 -1.26
N LEU A 23 9.73 -5.74 -1.14
CA LEU A 23 10.86 -5.05 -1.76
C LEU A 23 10.71 -4.96 -3.29
N PHE A 24 10.30 -6.05 -3.93
CA PHE A 24 10.07 -6.08 -5.37
C PHE A 24 8.92 -5.16 -5.78
N MET A 25 7.82 -5.14 -5.03
CA MET A 25 6.71 -4.21 -5.26
C MET A 25 7.13 -2.75 -5.08
N CYS A 26 7.93 -2.44 -4.06
CA CYS A 26 8.50 -1.10 -3.87
C CYS A 26 9.40 -0.71 -5.05
N ALA A 27 10.28 -1.61 -5.50
CA ALA A 27 11.17 -1.38 -6.63
C ALA A 27 10.38 -1.10 -7.92
N ILE A 28 9.35 -1.91 -8.21
CA ILE A 28 8.45 -1.66 -9.34
C ILE A 28 7.74 -0.31 -9.19
N GLY A 29 7.20 -0.01 -8.01
CA GLY A 29 6.54 1.27 -7.74
C GLY A 29 7.44 2.48 -8.01
N ILE A 30 8.70 2.40 -7.59
CA ILE A 30 9.73 3.41 -7.87
C ILE A 30 10.01 3.49 -9.37
N MET A 31 10.13 2.35 -10.05
CA MET A 31 10.40 2.29 -11.49
C MET A 31 9.27 2.90 -12.33
N LEU A 32 8.02 2.64 -11.97
CA LEU A 32 6.85 3.18 -12.65
C LEU A 32 6.68 4.68 -12.39
N ASN A 33 7.15 5.18 -11.25
CA ASN A 33 6.97 6.58 -10.82
C ASN A 33 8.30 7.33 -10.67
N ARG A 34 9.30 7.00 -11.48
CA ARG A 34 10.68 7.55 -11.36
C ARG A 34 10.73 9.07 -11.33
N GLY A 35 9.90 9.73 -12.15
CA GLY A 35 9.79 11.20 -12.17
C GLY A 35 9.37 11.76 -10.81
N PHE A 36 8.28 11.24 -10.25
CA PHE A 36 7.79 11.64 -8.93
C PHE A 36 8.83 11.46 -7.84
N PHE A 37 9.47 10.28 -7.75
CA PHE A 37 10.50 10.03 -6.73
C PHE A 37 11.72 10.94 -6.90
N ARG A 38 12.13 11.21 -8.15
CA ARG A 38 13.21 12.16 -8.44
C ARG A 38 12.87 13.57 -7.97
N ASP A 39 11.61 13.98 -8.10
CA ASP A 39 11.16 15.31 -7.70
C ASP A 39 11.09 15.44 -6.18
N VAL A 40 10.56 14.43 -5.48
CA VAL A 40 10.57 14.39 -4.00
C VAL A 40 12.01 14.39 -3.47
N TRP A 41 12.90 13.63 -4.12
CA TRP A 41 14.31 13.55 -3.72
C TRP A 41 15.06 14.89 -3.90
N ASN A 42 14.69 15.66 -4.91
CA ASN A 42 15.31 16.94 -5.27
C ASN A 42 14.42 18.14 -4.94
N ASP A 43 13.51 18.04 -3.95
CA ASP A 43 12.65 19.15 -3.50
C ASP A 43 13.50 20.40 -3.23
N HIS A 44 13.04 21.60 -3.58
CA HIS A 44 13.74 22.85 -3.38
C HIS A 44 14.08 23.11 -1.89
N SER A 45 13.20 22.68 -0.98
CA SER A 45 13.38 22.83 0.47
C SER A 45 14.33 21.78 1.05
N ARG A 46 15.36 22.26 1.79
CA ARG A 46 16.33 21.38 2.49
C ARG A 46 15.65 20.42 3.47
N PHE A 47 14.61 20.90 4.14
CA PHE A 47 13.87 20.13 5.15
C PHE A 47 13.17 18.92 4.51
N TRP A 48 12.47 19.12 3.40
CA TRP A 48 11.72 18.05 2.73
C TRP A 48 12.61 17.03 2.04
N ARG A 49 13.77 17.45 1.52
CA ARG A 49 14.80 16.50 1.08
C ARG A 49 15.32 15.64 2.22
N LEU A 50 15.50 16.21 3.41
CA LEU A 50 15.89 15.45 4.59
C LEU A 50 14.79 14.46 5.00
N MET A 51 13.53 14.90 5.02
CA MET A 51 12.38 14.02 5.29
C MET A 51 12.29 12.87 4.28
N ALA A 52 12.51 13.12 2.99
CA ALA A 52 12.54 12.07 1.96
C ALA A 52 13.63 11.01 2.23
N ARG A 53 14.83 11.45 2.64
CA ARG A 53 15.93 10.54 2.99
C ARG A 53 15.64 9.74 4.25
N ILE A 54 15.15 10.40 5.29
CA ILE A 54 14.74 9.74 6.53
C ILE A 54 13.63 8.73 6.24
N GLY A 55 12.63 9.11 5.44
CA GLY A 55 11.55 8.21 5.03
C GLY A 55 12.06 6.99 4.27
N ALA A 56 13.02 7.17 3.35
CA ALA A 56 13.64 6.06 2.63
C ALA A 56 14.42 5.12 3.56
N VAL A 57 15.22 5.68 4.48
CA VAL A 57 15.96 4.89 5.47
C VAL A 57 14.99 4.13 6.37
N LEU A 58 13.98 4.81 6.93
CA LEU A 58 12.95 4.17 7.76
C LEU A 58 12.20 3.07 7.01
N ALA A 59 11.86 3.29 5.74
CA ALA A 59 11.19 2.27 4.93
C ALA A 59 12.07 1.03 4.74
N LEU A 60 13.34 1.21 4.39
CA LEU A 60 14.28 0.10 4.22
C LEU A 60 14.59 -0.61 5.55
N THR A 61 14.77 0.14 6.64
CA THR A 61 15.02 -0.41 7.97
C THR A 61 13.81 -1.18 8.48
N THR A 62 12.59 -0.66 8.29
CA THR A 62 11.35 -1.37 8.64
C THR A 62 11.21 -2.63 7.78
N LEU A 63 11.50 -2.52 6.48
CA LEU A 63 11.49 -3.67 5.56
C LEU A 63 12.44 -4.77 6.02
N ALA A 64 13.69 -4.43 6.32
CA ALA A 64 14.68 -5.37 6.80
C ALA A 64 14.31 -5.95 8.17
N TRP A 65 13.92 -5.10 9.12
CA TRP A 65 13.61 -5.53 10.50
C TRP A 65 12.45 -6.52 10.53
N VAL A 66 11.31 -6.14 9.96
CA VAL A 66 10.09 -6.95 10.06
C VAL A 66 10.23 -8.24 9.26
N SER A 67 11.03 -8.24 8.19
CA SER A 67 11.24 -9.46 7.39
C SER A 67 12.22 -10.45 8.04
N LEU A 68 13.20 -9.97 8.82
CA LEU A 68 14.24 -10.80 9.43
C LEU A 68 13.88 -11.26 10.85
N PHE A 69 13.22 -10.41 11.63
CA PHE A 69 13.02 -10.66 13.06
C PHE A 69 11.54 -10.82 13.45
N ASP A 70 10.63 -10.19 12.70
CA ASP A 70 9.21 -10.16 13.02
C ASP A 70 8.37 -10.94 11.98
N ASP A 71 7.05 -10.73 11.99
CA ASP A 71 6.08 -11.25 11.04
C ASP A 71 5.17 -10.11 10.58
N TRP A 72 5.23 -9.81 9.29
CA TRP A 72 4.43 -8.77 8.66
C TRP A 72 2.92 -8.91 8.87
N LEU A 73 2.41 -10.13 8.72
CA LEU A 73 0.97 -10.39 8.81
C LEU A 73 0.52 -10.30 10.27
N GLN A 74 1.32 -10.78 11.21
CA GLN A 74 1.02 -10.59 12.63
C GLN A 74 1.07 -9.11 13.05
N LEU A 75 2.02 -8.32 12.51
CA LEU A 75 2.18 -6.88 12.78
C LEU A 75 0.96 -6.11 12.30
N VAL A 76 0.59 -6.34 11.05
CA VAL A 76 -0.53 -5.69 10.38
C VAL A 76 -1.89 -6.09 10.99
N ALA A 77 -2.01 -7.32 11.47
CA ALA A 77 -3.22 -7.82 12.12
C ALA A 77 -3.40 -7.35 13.57
N GLU A 78 -2.34 -6.81 14.19
CA GLU A 78 -2.34 -6.46 15.61
C GLU A 78 -3.42 -5.45 16.00
N PRO A 79 -3.67 -4.34 15.27
CA PRO A 79 -4.75 -3.41 15.60
C PRO A 79 -6.13 -4.09 15.59
N TYR A 80 -6.39 -4.93 14.60
CA TYR A 80 -7.64 -5.69 14.52
C TYR A 80 -7.77 -6.66 15.70
N ARG A 81 -6.70 -7.36 16.06
CA ARG A 81 -6.67 -8.29 17.19
C ARG A 81 -6.94 -7.60 18.52
N LEU A 82 -6.31 -6.45 18.75
CA LEU A 82 -6.52 -5.64 19.95
C LEU A 82 -7.96 -5.08 20.04
N SER A 83 -8.61 -4.86 18.89
CA SER A 83 -10.02 -4.43 18.85
C SER A 83 -11.03 -5.53 19.22
N MET A 84 -10.61 -6.80 19.24
CA MET A 84 -11.51 -7.91 19.59
C MET A 84 -11.91 -7.87 21.07
N PRO A 85 -13.18 -8.13 21.39
CA PRO A 85 -13.71 -7.97 22.74
C PRO A 85 -13.25 -9.05 23.73
N TRP A 86 -12.90 -10.25 23.25
CA TRP A 86 -12.58 -11.40 24.12
C TRP A 86 -11.15 -11.90 23.94
N ASP A 87 -10.47 -12.22 25.05
CA ASP A 87 -9.05 -12.58 25.06
C ASP A 87 -8.72 -13.85 24.28
N TYR A 88 -9.62 -14.83 24.23
CA TYR A 88 -9.40 -16.05 23.45
C TYR A 88 -9.31 -15.79 21.94
N GLN A 89 -9.89 -14.69 21.45
CA GLN A 89 -9.78 -14.29 20.04
C GLN A 89 -8.45 -13.59 19.74
N ARG A 90 -7.73 -13.16 20.79
CA ARG A 90 -6.44 -12.47 20.69
C ARG A 90 -5.25 -13.43 20.69
N VAL A 91 -5.49 -14.73 20.86
CA VAL A 91 -4.44 -15.75 20.91
C VAL A 91 -3.81 -15.92 19.52
N VAL A 92 -2.47 -15.85 19.48
CA VAL A 92 -1.68 -16.08 18.28
C VAL A 92 -0.90 -17.38 18.43
N TYR A 93 -0.97 -18.22 17.40
CA TYR A 93 -0.12 -19.40 17.31
C TYR A 93 1.29 -18.94 16.90
N ASP A 94 2.30 -19.26 17.72
CA ASP A 94 3.70 -18.82 17.55
C ASP A 94 3.85 -17.28 17.55
N PRO A 95 3.63 -16.62 18.70
CA PRO A 95 3.73 -15.18 18.82
C PRO A 95 5.19 -14.73 18.73
N VAL A 96 5.43 -13.64 18.01
CA VAL A 96 6.72 -12.95 18.04
C VAL A 96 6.96 -12.37 19.43
N GLU A 97 8.21 -12.42 19.90
CA GLU A 97 8.63 -11.85 21.19
C GLU A 97 8.19 -10.38 21.32
N PRO A 98 7.62 -9.97 22.47
CA PRO A 98 7.08 -8.62 22.66
C PRO A 98 8.10 -7.50 22.39
N GLU A 99 9.37 -7.73 22.70
CA GLU A 99 10.45 -6.77 22.48
C GLU A 99 10.71 -6.55 21.00
N ILE A 100 10.76 -7.63 20.21
CA ILE A 100 10.92 -7.58 18.75
C ILE A 100 9.72 -6.87 18.12
N ARG A 101 8.51 -7.22 18.57
CA ARG A 101 7.25 -6.60 18.13
C ARG A 101 7.24 -5.10 18.42
N ALA A 102 7.65 -4.68 19.61
CA ALA A 102 7.68 -3.27 20.00
C ALA A 102 8.58 -2.44 19.08
N VAL A 103 9.78 -2.96 18.75
CA VAL A 103 10.68 -2.30 17.79
C VAL A 103 10.03 -2.22 16.40
N GLY A 104 9.41 -3.31 15.94
CA GLY A 104 8.68 -3.36 14.67
C GLY A 104 7.58 -2.31 14.59
N SER A 105 6.75 -2.21 15.64
CA SER A 105 5.65 -1.25 15.73
C SER A 105 6.14 0.20 15.77
N VAL A 106 7.21 0.50 16.51
CA VAL A 106 7.79 1.85 16.56
C VAL A 106 8.36 2.26 15.20
N LEU A 107 9.12 1.37 14.55
CA LEU A 107 9.66 1.61 13.20
C LEU A 107 8.54 1.83 12.19
N LEU A 108 7.49 1.01 12.25
CA LEU A 108 6.32 1.11 11.39
C LEU A 108 5.62 2.46 11.55
N VAL A 109 5.32 2.89 12.79
CA VAL A 109 4.66 4.17 13.06
C VAL A 109 5.53 5.35 12.59
N ALA A 110 6.84 5.31 12.86
CA ALA A 110 7.76 6.35 12.43
C ALA A 110 7.81 6.44 10.89
N MET A 111 7.93 5.29 10.21
CA MET A 111 7.92 5.20 8.75
C MET A 111 6.61 5.76 8.18
N LEU A 112 5.45 5.29 8.67
CA LEU A 112 4.15 5.75 8.20
C LEU A 112 3.96 7.25 8.41
N THR A 113 4.45 7.80 9.53
CA THR A 113 4.35 9.23 9.82
C THR A 113 5.14 10.07 8.83
N VAL A 114 6.40 9.71 8.57
CA VAL A 114 7.23 10.46 7.62
C VAL A 114 6.69 10.34 6.20
N LEU A 115 6.28 9.14 5.78
CA LEU A 115 5.69 8.93 4.46
C LEU A 115 4.34 9.66 4.31
N ALA A 116 3.52 9.70 5.36
CA ALA A 116 2.27 10.46 5.38
C ALA A 116 2.50 11.96 5.23
N CYS A 117 3.51 12.52 5.91
CA CYS A 117 3.89 13.93 5.75
C CYS A 117 4.36 14.25 4.32
N LEU A 118 5.17 13.37 3.72
CA LEU A 118 5.59 13.51 2.32
C LEU A 118 4.41 13.40 1.37
N PHE A 119 3.49 12.46 1.61
CA PHE A 119 2.28 12.30 0.82
C PHE A 119 1.36 13.54 0.92
N ALA A 120 1.13 14.05 2.13
CA ALA A 120 0.32 15.24 2.40
C ALA A 120 0.86 16.48 1.67
N ARG A 121 2.19 16.64 1.61
CA ARG A 121 2.84 17.72 0.86
C ARG A 121 2.76 17.54 -0.65
N HIS A 122 3.18 16.38 -1.17
CA HIS A 122 3.49 16.23 -2.60
C HIS A 122 2.32 15.74 -3.47
N VAL A 123 1.36 15.03 -2.87
CA VAL A 123 0.21 14.44 -3.57
C VAL A 123 -1.11 14.98 -3.01
N GLY A 124 -1.10 15.32 -1.72
CA GLY A 124 -2.30 15.42 -0.90
C GLY A 124 -3.38 16.37 -1.44
N GLY A 125 -4.60 15.86 -1.42
CA GLY A 125 -5.89 16.54 -1.44
C GLY A 125 -6.85 15.71 -0.58
N TYR A 126 -7.73 16.34 0.20
CA TYR A 126 -8.63 15.62 1.13
C TYR A 126 -9.43 14.52 0.42
N LEU A 127 -9.92 14.80 -0.80
CA LEU A 127 -10.69 13.86 -1.58
C LEU A 127 -9.89 12.61 -1.96
N LEU A 128 -8.63 12.77 -2.39
CA LEU A 128 -7.78 11.65 -2.75
C LEU A 128 -7.43 10.82 -1.53
N GLN A 129 -7.12 11.45 -0.40
CA GLN A 129 -6.84 10.77 0.87
C GLN A 129 -8.04 9.97 1.36
N LEU A 130 -9.23 10.57 1.38
CA LEU A 130 -10.47 9.90 1.78
C LEU A 130 -10.85 8.78 0.81
N GLY A 131 -10.70 9.00 -0.50
CA GLY A 131 -10.95 7.99 -1.52
C GLY A 131 -10.02 6.78 -1.37
N THR A 132 -8.72 7.01 -1.22
CA THR A 132 -7.73 5.94 -0.98
C THR A 132 -7.94 5.25 0.36
N LEU A 133 -8.31 5.99 1.41
CA LEU A 133 -8.66 5.41 2.71
C LEU A 133 -9.86 4.45 2.58
N ALA A 134 -10.94 4.90 1.95
CA ALA A 134 -12.15 4.09 1.75
C ALA A 134 -11.86 2.84 0.90
N LEU A 135 -11.15 3.00 -0.22
CA LEU A 135 -10.79 1.89 -1.10
C LEU A 135 -9.87 0.88 -0.40
N SER A 136 -8.83 1.36 0.31
CA SER A 136 -7.90 0.49 1.04
C SER A 136 -8.61 -0.28 2.14
N ALA A 137 -9.47 0.36 2.93
CA ALA A 137 -10.25 -0.29 3.98
C ALA A 137 -11.24 -1.33 3.41
N LEU A 138 -11.92 -1.01 2.30
CA LEU A 138 -12.88 -1.90 1.65
C LEU A 138 -12.21 -3.14 1.07
N ILE A 139 -11.02 -2.98 0.47
CA ILE A 139 -10.24 -4.08 -0.11
C ILE A 139 -9.51 -4.88 0.99
N TRP A 140 -9.18 -4.26 2.13
CA TRP A 140 -8.44 -4.90 3.20
C TRP A 140 -9.16 -6.12 3.78
N MET A 141 -10.45 -6.01 4.11
CA MET A 141 -11.20 -7.09 4.75
C MET A 141 -11.25 -8.39 3.90
N PRO A 142 -11.63 -8.38 2.61
CA PRO A 142 -11.63 -9.60 1.81
C PRO A 142 -10.23 -10.17 1.63
N LEU A 143 -9.21 -9.32 1.42
CA LEU A 143 -7.82 -9.77 1.31
C LEU A 143 -7.33 -10.45 2.58
N PHE A 144 -7.63 -9.86 3.74
CA PHE A 144 -7.25 -10.42 5.05
C PHE A 144 -7.87 -11.79 5.27
N ILE A 145 -9.18 -11.94 5.01
CA ILE A 145 -9.89 -13.23 5.16
C ILE A 145 -9.33 -14.27 4.19
N MET A 146 -9.10 -13.91 2.93
CA MET A 146 -8.51 -14.82 1.95
C MET A 146 -7.09 -15.23 2.34
N ASN A 147 -6.28 -14.31 2.86
CA ASN A 147 -4.93 -14.61 3.31
C ASN A 147 -4.92 -15.61 4.46
N GLN A 148 -5.79 -15.43 5.47
CA GLN A 148 -5.92 -16.37 6.59
C GLN A 148 -6.28 -17.78 6.11
N ARG A 149 -7.23 -17.88 5.17
CA ARG A 149 -7.63 -19.18 4.60
C ARG A 149 -6.51 -19.83 3.80
N LEU A 150 -5.81 -19.07 2.96
CA LEU A 150 -4.67 -19.59 2.20
C LEU A 150 -3.51 -19.99 3.10
N ASN A 151 -3.26 -19.25 4.19
CA ASN A 151 -2.24 -19.61 5.15
C ASN A 151 -2.53 -20.99 5.77
N ALA A 152 -3.77 -21.22 6.21
CA ALA A 152 -4.18 -22.52 6.72
C ALA A 152 -4.04 -23.64 5.66
N MET A 153 -4.43 -23.39 4.41
CA MET A 153 -4.30 -24.37 3.32
C MET A 153 -2.84 -24.69 3.00
N VAL A 154 -1.95 -23.69 2.98
CA VAL A 154 -0.52 -23.89 2.70
C VAL A 154 0.16 -24.66 3.84
N VAL A 155 -0.17 -24.36 5.10
CA VAL A 155 0.38 -25.09 6.26
C VAL A 155 -0.10 -26.54 6.28
N GLN A 156 -1.41 -26.77 6.18
CA GLN A 156 -1.98 -28.13 6.14
C GLN A 156 -1.46 -28.93 4.93
N GLY A 157 -1.34 -28.28 3.76
CA GLY A 157 -0.78 -28.89 2.57
C GLY A 157 0.69 -29.26 2.75
N ALA A 158 1.50 -28.39 3.36
CA ALA A 158 2.91 -28.64 3.61
C ALA A 158 3.14 -29.80 4.60
N GLU A 159 2.27 -29.94 5.60
CA GLU A 159 2.27 -31.07 6.55
C GLU A 159 1.87 -32.39 5.86
N ALA A 160 0.87 -32.35 4.96
CA ALA A 160 0.38 -33.55 4.27
C ALA A 160 1.28 -34.03 3.12
N SER A 161 2.06 -33.13 2.51
CA SER A 161 2.87 -33.44 1.33
C SER A 161 4.13 -34.22 1.69
N ASN A 162 4.35 -35.38 1.09
CA ASN A 162 5.52 -36.23 1.36
C ASN A 162 6.42 -36.40 0.13
N THR A 163 5.97 -35.95 -1.04
CA THR A 163 6.69 -36.11 -2.30
C THR A 163 6.99 -34.76 -2.97
N LEU A 164 8.02 -34.75 -3.83
CA LEU A 164 8.42 -33.54 -4.57
C LEU A 164 7.30 -33.00 -5.50
N PRO A 165 6.53 -33.82 -6.24
CA PRO A 165 5.44 -33.33 -7.08
C PRO A 165 4.32 -32.64 -6.27
N GLU A 166 3.98 -33.15 -5.08
CA GLU A 166 2.99 -32.52 -4.20
C GLU A 166 3.46 -31.14 -3.72
N VAL A 167 4.73 -31.04 -3.32
CA VAL A 167 5.34 -29.77 -2.91
C VAL A 167 5.42 -28.76 -4.06
N LEU A 168 5.72 -29.22 -5.28
CA LEU A 168 5.67 -28.38 -6.47
C LEU A 168 4.23 -27.93 -6.79
N GLY A 169 3.23 -28.78 -6.58
CA GLY A 169 1.81 -28.41 -6.70
C GLY A 169 1.40 -27.32 -5.70
N LEU A 170 1.96 -27.34 -4.49
CA LEU A 170 1.73 -26.30 -3.48
C LEU A 170 2.36 -24.95 -3.83
N SER A 171 3.34 -24.90 -4.74
CA SER A 171 4.01 -23.64 -5.13
C SER A 171 3.05 -22.59 -5.69
N ALA A 172 2.01 -23.00 -6.42
CA ALA A 172 1.00 -22.07 -6.92
C ALA A 172 0.20 -21.40 -5.78
N PHE A 173 -0.21 -22.19 -4.78
CA PHE A 173 -0.91 -21.68 -3.59
C PHE A 173 0.00 -20.80 -2.73
N TRP A 174 1.28 -21.13 -2.65
CA TRP A 174 2.28 -20.30 -1.98
C TRP A 174 2.48 -18.95 -2.68
N VAL A 175 2.65 -18.93 -4.00
CA VAL A 175 2.75 -17.69 -4.78
C VAL A 175 1.49 -16.83 -4.58
N LEU A 176 0.30 -17.46 -4.61
CA LEU A 176 -0.97 -16.78 -4.36
C LEU A 176 -1.02 -16.19 -2.94
N ARG A 177 -0.61 -16.97 -1.93
CA ARG A 177 -0.51 -16.50 -0.53
C ARG A 177 0.42 -15.30 -0.41
N MET A 178 1.59 -15.35 -1.04
CA MET A 178 2.57 -14.25 -1.02
C MET A 178 2.01 -12.99 -1.67
N GLY A 179 1.38 -13.12 -2.84
CA GLY A 179 0.73 -12.01 -3.54
C GLY A 179 -0.39 -11.37 -2.72
N LEU A 180 -1.33 -12.18 -2.21
CA LEU A 180 -2.41 -11.66 -1.36
C LEU A 180 -1.89 -11.10 -0.04
N GLY A 181 -0.83 -11.67 0.53
CA GLY A 181 -0.18 -11.18 1.75
C GLY A 181 0.40 -9.79 1.55
N ALA A 182 1.20 -9.62 0.49
CA ALA A 182 1.76 -8.33 0.14
C ALA A 182 0.67 -7.28 -0.15
N LEU A 183 -0.42 -7.66 -0.82
CA LEU A 183 -1.57 -6.77 -1.04
C LEU A 183 -2.29 -6.41 0.27
N THR A 184 -2.46 -7.37 1.18
CA THR A 184 -3.10 -7.13 2.50
C THR A 184 -2.24 -6.16 3.32
N ILE A 185 -0.93 -6.38 3.35
CA ILE A 185 0.03 -5.50 4.03
C ILE A 185 -0.01 -4.12 3.39
N GLY A 186 0.09 -4.04 2.06
CA GLY A 186 0.02 -2.79 1.31
C GLY A 186 -1.27 -2.01 1.58
N ALA A 187 -2.43 -2.68 1.60
CA ALA A 187 -3.70 -2.06 1.95
C ALA A 187 -3.68 -1.50 3.37
N THR A 188 -3.15 -2.24 4.34
CA THR A 188 -3.02 -1.80 5.74
C THR A 188 -2.11 -0.58 5.87
N LEU A 189 -0.94 -0.64 5.24
CA LEU A 189 0.02 0.47 5.24
C LEU A 189 -0.61 1.71 4.61
N MET A 190 -1.36 1.56 3.52
CA MET A 190 -2.10 2.66 2.89
C MET A 190 -3.18 3.21 3.81
N THR A 191 -3.98 2.37 4.46
CA THR A 191 -5.01 2.83 5.41
C THR A 191 -4.38 3.61 6.55
N GLY A 192 -3.34 3.06 7.20
CA GLY A 192 -2.62 3.73 8.30
C GLY A 192 -1.97 5.04 7.85
N MET A 193 -1.30 5.04 6.69
CA MET A 193 -0.69 6.24 6.12
C MET A 193 -1.74 7.31 5.80
N MET A 194 -2.89 6.95 5.23
CA MET A 194 -3.96 7.92 4.90
C MET A 194 -4.59 8.54 6.15
N LEU A 195 -4.78 7.75 7.22
CA LEU A 195 -5.27 8.28 8.50
C LEU A 195 -4.33 9.36 9.07
N ILE A 196 -3.01 9.09 9.05
CA ILE A 196 -2.00 10.06 9.49
C ILE A 196 -1.91 11.24 8.52
N ALA A 197 -2.01 10.98 7.21
CA ALA A 197 -1.90 12.01 6.18
C ALA A 197 -3.04 13.03 6.25
N LEU A 198 -4.26 12.62 6.62
CA LEU A 198 -5.38 13.54 6.84
C LEU A 198 -5.06 14.57 7.94
N VAL A 199 -4.54 14.09 9.08
CA VAL A 199 -4.12 14.95 10.20
C VAL A 199 -2.95 15.82 9.79
N ALA A 200 -1.94 15.26 9.12
CA ALA A 200 -0.78 16.00 8.63
C ALA A 200 -1.18 17.09 7.63
N THR A 201 -2.14 16.80 6.73
CA THR A 201 -2.64 17.77 5.74
C THR A 201 -3.33 18.94 6.43
N LEU A 202 -4.18 18.66 7.42
CA LEU A 202 -4.82 19.69 8.23
C LEU A 202 -3.78 20.60 8.90
N LEU A 203 -2.75 20.01 9.52
CA LEU A 203 -1.68 20.77 10.17
C LEU A 203 -0.88 21.61 9.18
N LEU A 204 -0.52 21.05 8.03
CA LEU A 204 0.22 21.76 6.98
C LEU A 204 -0.61 22.90 6.37
N ASP A 205 -1.91 22.71 6.20
CA ASP A 205 -2.85 23.75 5.75
C ASP A 205 -2.94 24.88 6.78
N LEU A 206 -3.10 24.55 8.07
CA LEU A 206 -3.14 25.54 9.15
C LEU A 206 -1.85 26.36 9.25
N LEU A 207 -0.70 25.71 9.04
CA LEU A 207 0.62 26.34 9.07
C LEU A 207 1.00 27.02 7.74
N ARG A 208 0.16 26.92 6.70
CA ARG A 208 0.44 27.42 5.33
C ARG A 208 1.75 26.90 4.74
N LEU A 209 2.16 25.69 5.12
CA LEU A 209 3.41 25.04 4.67
C LEU A 209 3.19 24.12 3.46
N ARG A 210 1.96 24.10 2.93
CA ARG A 210 1.57 23.22 1.85
C ARG A 210 1.79 23.87 0.49
N GLU A 211 2.66 23.26 -0.29
CA GLU A 211 2.78 23.51 -1.73
C GLU A 211 2.11 22.34 -2.43
N GLN A 212 0.81 22.46 -2.72
CA GLN A 212 0.13 21.43 -3.52
C GLN A 212 0.77 21.40 -4.91
N ARG A 213 1.31 20.25 -5.28
CA ARG A 213 1.70 20.02 -6.67
C ARG A 213 0.41 19.89 -7.47
N ILE A 214 0.06 20.94 -8.22
CA ILE A 214 -0.89 20.79 -9.33
C ILE A 214 -0.15 19.90 -10.33
N THR A 215 -0.43 18.60 -10.31
CA THR A 215 0.05 17.71 -11.37
C THR A 215 -0.50 18.24 -12.69
N HIS A 216 0.38 18.72 -13.57
CA HIS A 216 0.01 19.19 -14.92
C HIS A 216 -0.74 18.13 -15.76
N GLU A 217 -0.77 16.87 -15.32
CA GLU A 217 -1.62 15.82 -15.89
C GLU A 217 -3.12 16.08 -15.66
N ALA A 218 -3.50 16.67 -14.52
CA ALA A 218 -4.87 17.08 -14.24
C ALA A 218 -5.25 18.30 -15.10
N ASP A 219 -4.33 19.25 -15.32
CA ASP A 219 -4.56 20.38 -16.22
C ASP A 219 -4.85 19.89 -17.64
N GLY A 220 -4.17 18.85 -18.12
CA GLY A 220 -4.46 18.22 -19.42
C GLY A 220 -5.85 17.57 -19.47
N PHE A 221 -6.25 16.85 -18.42
CA PHE A 221 -7.57 16.21 -18.36
C PHE A 221 -8.71 17.23 -18.21
N PHE A 222 -8.58 18.23 -17.35
CA PHE A 222 -9.58 19.27 -17.12
C PHE A 222 -9.64 20.28 -18.27
N SER A 223 -8.53 20.61 -18.92
CA SER A 223 -8.54 21.41 -20.16
C SER A 223 -9.20 20.67 -21.31
N GLU A 224 -8.97 19.35 -21.45
CA GLU A 224 -9.62 18.53 -22.47
C GLU A 224 -11.14 18.37 -22.19
N LEU A 225 -11.54 18.25 -20.92
CA LEU A 225 -12.95 18.27 -20.51
C LEU A 225 -13.61 19.63 -20.75
N GLY A 226 -12.94 20.73 -20.38
CA GLY A 226 -13.41 22.10 -20.64
C GLY A 226 -13.59 22.35 -22.14
N ARG A 227 -12.60 21.93 -22.94
CA ARG A 227 -12.66 22.01 -24.42
C ARG A 227 -13.83 21.23 -25.01
N ARG A 228 -14.14 20.04 -24.45
CA ARG A 228 -15.29 19.22 -24.89
C ARG A 228 -16.63 19.79 -24.45
N ALA A 229 -16.68 20.48 -23.31
CA ALA A 229 -17.89 21.17 -22.84
C ALA A 229 -18.19 22.39 -23.72
N ASP A 230 -17.19 23.24 -23.99
CA ASP A 230 -17.29 24.40 -24.90
C ASP A 230 -17.75 23.97 -26.30
N GLN A 231 -17.16 22.90 -26.85
CA GLN A 231 -17.57 22.39 -28.16
C GLN A 231 -19.02 21.90 -28.21
N ARG A 232 -19.57 21.37 -27.10
CA ARG A 232 -20.98 20.97 -27.04
C ARG A 232 -21.90 22.18 -26.97
N GLU A 233 -21.50 23.23 -26.26
CA GLU A 233 -22.26 24.47 -26.13
C GLU A 233 -22.33 25.22 -27.47
N ASP A 234 -21.21 25.29 -28.20
CA ASP A 234 -21.13 25.87 -29.55
C ASP A 234 -21.98 25.11 -30.59
N VAL A 235 -22.02 23.78 -30.52
CA VAL A 235 -22.86 22.96 -31.41
C VAL A 235 -24.33 23.10 -31.07
N SER A 236 -24.68 23.20 -29.78
CA SER A 236 -26.06 23.44 -29.33
C SER A 236 -26.56 24.81 -29.77
N LEU A 237 -25.77 25.87 -29.60
CA LEU A 237 -26.12 27.22 -30.03
C LEU A 237 -26.26 27.29 -31.57
N LYS A 238 -25.35 26.68 -32.34
CA LYS A 238 -25.47 26.61 -33.81
C LYS A 238 -26.67 25.79 -34.29
N ALA A 239 -27.10 24.77 -33.54
CA ALA A 239 -28.30 24.00 -33.86
C ALA A 239 -29.59 24.80 -33.60
N ILE A 240 -29.61 25.65 -32.56
CA ILE A 240 -30.73 26.54 -32.24
C ILE A 240 -30.84 27.68 -33.27
N TRP A 241 -29.73 28.16 -33.82
CA TRP A 241 -29.68 29.30 -34.76
C TRP A 241 -29.67 28.90 -36.25
N ARG A 242 -29.90 27.65 -36.63
CA ARG A 242 -30.08 27.32 -38.06
C ARG A 242 -31.36 27.99 -38.57
N PRO A 243 -31.29 28.94 -39.53
CA PRO A 243 -32.48 29.50 -40.13
C PRO A 243 -33.24 28.36 -40.82
N ILE A 244 -34.52 28.23 -40.49
CA ILE A 244 -35.43 27.29 -41.14
C ILE A 244 -35.63 27.80 -42.58
N GLU A 245 -34.76 27.39 -43.48
CA GLU A 245 -34.99 27.54 -44.91
C GLU A 245 -36.15 26.61 -45.28
N ARG A 246 -37.36 27.18 -45.33
CA ARG A 246 -38.52 26.50 -45.90
C ARG A 246 -38.37 26.46 -47.42
N PRO A 247 -38.44 25.29 -48.07
CA PRO A 247 -38.59 25.25 -49.52
C PRO A 247 -39.96 25.80 -49.90
N LEU A 248 -39.96 26.71 -50.87
CA LEU A 248 -41.15 27.25 -51.56
C LEU A 248 -41.80 26.17 -52.44
#